data_AF-A0A820JD79-F1
#
_entry.id   AF-A0A820JD79-F1
#
_cell.length_a   1.000
_cell.length_b   1.000
_cell.length_c   1.000
_cell.angle_alpha   90.00
_cell.angle_beta   90.00
_cell.angle_gamma   90.00
#
_symmetry.space_group_name_H-M   'P 1'
#
loop_
_entity.id
_entity.type
_entity.pdbx_description
1 polymer ?
#
loop_
_entity_poly.entity_id
_entity_poly.type
_entity_poly.pdbx_seq_one_letter_code
_entity_poly.pdbx_strand_id
1 'polypeptide(L)'
;RIGTADSPPFPLVQNVTDDNGQSTIQYTGYAIDLLQLLMDQLGFSATLLLKPSDQTYNEFVQGVSEGVYDIIIADVTVTSPRREIVGFSSPIYDNSLRTVVRQANDPGIDLLAFLKPFSQRRKNEDLQNRSITSQLIMSIWYCFGNMVGYGVEFDARTAGGRLLTAGLYILSLIIVASYTANL
;
A
#
# COMPACT_ATOMS: atom_id res chain seq x y z
N ARG A 1 28.78 -19.95 16.01
CA ARG A 1 28.44 -19.85 14.56
C ARG A 1 27.17 -19.03 14.44
N ILE A 2 27.28 -17.83 13.87
CA ILE A 2 26.13 -16.92 13.72
C ILE A 2 25.71 -16.93 12.26
N GLY A 3 24.46 -17.31 11.99
CA GLY A 3 23.89 -17.24 10.66
C GLY A 3 23.51 -15.79 10.31
N THR A 4 23.82 -15.35 9.09
CA THR A 4 23.41 -14.06 8.53
C THR A 4 22.80 -14.23 7.15
N ALA A 5 22.00 -13.27 6.69
CA ALA A 5 21.41 -13.24 5.35
C ALA A 5 21.64 -11.86 4.73
N ASP A 6 21.87 -11.82 3.42
CA ASP A 6 22.06 -10.56 2.69
C ASP A 6 20.72 -9.81 2.59
N SER A 7 20.54 -8.79 3.42
CA SER A 7 19.31 -8.00 3.52
C SER A 7 19.63 -6.55 3.89
N PRO A 8 19.86 -5.67 2.89
CA PRO A 8 20.09 -4.25 3.13
C PRO A 8 18.89 -3.59 3.82
N PRO A 9 19.07 -2.74 4.85
CA PRO A 9 20.33 -2.21 5.40
C PRO A 9 20.85 -2.96 6.65
N PHE A 10 20.31 -4.15 6.95
CA PHE A 10 20.55 -4.87 8.21
C PHE A 10 21.90 -5.63 8.20
N PRO A 11 22.03 -6.78 7.50
CA PRO A 11 23.33 -7.24 7.03
C PRO A 11 23.52 -6.97 5.54
N LEU A 12 24.65 -6.37 5.21
CA LEU A 12 25.10 -6.08 3.86
C LEU A 12 26.36 -6.89 3.59
N VAL A 13 26.33 -7.70 2.54
CA VAL A 13 27.50 -8.47 2.10
C VAL A 13 28.27 -7.65 1.07
N GLN A 14 29.47 -7.19 1.42
CA GLN A 14 30.35 -6.45 0.51
C GLN A 14 31.56 -7.30 0.13
N ASN A 15 31.86 -7.35 -1.15
CA ASN A 15 33.12 -7.91 -1.64
C ASN A 15 34.16 -6.78 -1.63
N VAL A 16 35.05 -6.79 -0.65
CA VAL A 16 36.15 -5.83 -0.56
C VAL A 16 37.37 -6.46 -1.18
N THR A 17 37.91 -5.81 -2.20
CA THR A 17 39.19 -6.21 -2.80
C THR A 17 40.29 -5.48 -2.05
N ASP A 18 41.11 -6.23 -1.31
CA ASP A 18 42.30 -5.69 -0.67
C ASP A 18 43.31 -5.20 -1.74
N ASP A 19 44.24 -4.32 -1.34
CA ASP A 19 45.30 -3.79 -2.21
C ASP A 19 46.16 -4.88 -2.88
N ASN A 20 46.09 -6.12 -2.38
CA ASN A 20 46.75 -7.32 -2.91
C ASN A 20 45.89 -8.10 -3.93
N GLY A 21 44.71 -7.59 -4.32
CA GLY A 21 43.81 -8.22 -5.28
C GLY A 21 43.02 -9.43 -4.74
N GLN A 22 43.03 -9.68 -3.42
CA GLN A 22 42.19 -10.70 -2.80
C GLN A 22 40.82 -10.10 -2.44
N SER A 23 39.74 -10.71 -2.92
CA SER A 23 38.38 -10.32 -2.58
C SER A 23 37.94 -11.04 -1.30
N THR A 24 37.85 -10.29 -0.20
CA THR A 24 37.34 -10.78 1.08
C THR A 24 35.89 -10.35 1.23
N ILE A 25 35.04 -11.25 1.74
CA ILE A 25 33.65 -10.94 2.04
C ILE A 25 33.60 -10.23 3.40
N GLN A 26 33.26 -8.95 3.38
CA GLN A 26 33.04 -8.14 4.57
C GLN A 26 31.54 -7.98 4.82
N TYR A 27 31.13 -8.25 6.05
CA TYR A 27 29.76 -8.01 6.50
C TYR A 27 29.69 -6.62 7.14
N THR A 28 28.79 -5.78 6.66
CA THR A 28 28.53 -4.44 7.23
C THR A 28 27.02 -4.25 7.45
N GLY A 29 26.62 -3.24 8.21
CA GLY A 29 25.21 -2.88 8.38
C GLY A 29 24.75 -2.88 9.82
N TYR A 30 23.54 -2.37 10.06
CA TYR A 30 23.04 -2.08 11.40
C TYR A 30 23.08 -3.28 12.34
N ALA A 31 22.67 -4.46 11.85
CA ALA A 31 22.60 -5.65 12.68
C ALA A 31 24.00 -6.24 12.98
N ILE A 32 24.97 -6.02 12.08
CA ILE A 32 26.35 -6.44 12.25
C ILE A 32 27.08 -5.53 13.24
N ASP A 33 26.87 -4.22 13.15
CA ASP A 33 27.45 -3.25 14.09
C ASP A 33 26.93 -3.50 15.51
N LEU A 34 25.64 -3.80 15.65
CA LEU A 34 25.05 -4.21 16.93
C LEU A 34 25.67 -5.49 17.47
N LEU A 35 25.89 -6.49 16.62
CA LEU A 35 26.55 -7.73 17.00
C LEU A 35 27.99 -7.48 17.49
N GLN A 36 28.76 -6.65 16.81
CA GLN A 36 30.12 -6.30 17.22
C GLN A 36 30.14 -5.66 18.62
N LEU A 37 29.23 -4.72 18.88
CA LEU A 37 29.09 -4.12 20.21
C LEU A 37 28.73 -5.15 21.28
N LEU A 38 27.85 -6.11 20.97
CA LEU A 38 27.50 -7.20 21.89
C LEU A 38 28.69 -8.12 22.14
N MET A 39 29.46 -8.45 21.11
CA MET A 39 30.67 -9.26 21.22
C MET A 39 31.71 -8.59 22.14
N ASP A 40 31.91 -7.29 21.98
CA ASP A 40 32.85 -6.51 22.80
C ASP A 40 32.37 -6.40 24.26
N GLN A 41 31.07 -6.18 24.48
CA GLN A 41 30.51 -6.05 25.83
C GLN A 41 30.44 -7.37 26.60
N LEU A 42 30.14 -8.47 25.92
CA LEU A 42 29.98 -9.79 26.53
C LEU A 42 31.26 -10.64 26.47
N GLY A 43 32.27 -10.20 25.72
CA GLY A 43 33.57 -10.85 25.62
C GLY A 43 33.57 -12.18 24.88
N PHE A 44 32.71 -12.33 23.86
CA PHE A 44 32.67 -13.54 23.03
C PHE A 44 33.08 -13.26 21.58
N SER A 45 33.67 -14.26 20.93
CA SER A 45 33.99 -14.22 19.51
C SER A 45 33.03 -15.11 18.73
N ALA A 46 32.69 -14.70 17.51
CA ALA A 46 31.77 -15.46 16.65
C ALA A 46 32.19 -15.40 15.19
N THR A 47 32.03 -16.52 14.49
CA THR A 47 32.16 -16.60 13.03
C THR A 47 30.79 -16.44 12.38
N LEU A 48 30.71 -15.49 11.45
CA LEU A 48 29.52 -15.25 10.63
C LEU A 48 29.46 -16.22 9.46
N LEU A 49 28.30 -16.82 9.24
CA LEU A 49 28.02 -17.75 8.16
C LEU A 49 26.86 -17.22 7.35
N LEU A 50 27.08 -17.00 6.05
CA LEU A 50 26.03 -16.54 5.16
C LEU A 50 25.07 -17.71 4.84
N LYS A 51 23.77 -17.43 4.93
CA LYS A 51 22.71 -18.30 4.44
C LYS A 51 22.92 -18.56 2.94
N PRO A 52 22.99 -19.82 2.48
CA PRO A 52 23.02 -20.14 1.06
C PRO A 52 21.84 -19.50 0.31
N SER A 53 22.06 -19.08 -0.93
CA SER A 53 21.01 -18.45 -1.77
C SER A 53 19.83 -19.38 -2.03
N ASP A 54 20.08 -20.69 -2.08
CA ASP A 54 19.06 -21.71 -2.37
C ASP A 54 18.15 -22.04 -1.18
N GLN A 55 18.55 -21.65 0.03
CA GLN A 55 17.78 -21.96 1.25
C GLN A 55 16.69 -20.93 1.53
N THR A 56 15.53 -21.40 1.95
CA THR A 56 14.42 -20.55 2.42
C THR A 56 14.63 -20.05 3.84
N TYR A 57 13.94 -18.99 4.25
CA TYR A 57 13.99 -18.51 5.64
C TYR A 57 13.45 -19.55 6.65
N ASN A 58 12.59 -20.47 6.23
CA ASN A 58 12.08 -21.50 7.11
C ASN A 58 13.17 -22.54 7.41
N GLU A 59 13.89 -22.99 6.37
CA GLU A 59 15.06 -23.86 6.52
C GLU A 59 16.17 -23.15 7.30
N PHE A 60 16.35 -21.85 7.09
CA PHE A 60 17.33 -21.07 7.83
C PHE A 60 17.04 -21.06 9.33
N VAL A 61 15.79 -20.80 9.72
CA VAL A 61 15.36 -20.87 11.12
C VAL A 61 15.43 -22.30 11.66
N GLN A 62 15.07 -23.30 10.86
CA GLN A 62 15.19 -24.70 11.22
C GLN A 62 16.66 -25.10 11.49
N GLY A 63 17.61 -24.53 10.76
CA GLY A 63 19.04 -24.70 11.00
C GLY A 63 19.50 -24.28 12.40
N VAL A 64 18.78 -23.39 13.09
CA VAL A 64 19.04 -23.11 14.52
C VAL A 64 18.52 -24.22 15.40
N SER A 65 17.30 -24.71 15.16
CA SER A 65 16.74 -25.84 15.90
C SER A 65 17.56 -27.12 15.74
N GLU A 66 18.20 -27.32 14.58
CA GLU A 66 19.07 -28.46 14.27
C GLU A 66 20.51 -28.27 14.76
N GLY A 67 20.86 -27.10 15.30
CA GLY A 67 22.21 -26.80 15.79
C GLY A 67 23.25 -26.58 14.69
N VAL A 68 22.83 -26.27 13.46
CA VAL A 68 23.72 -25.80 12.38
C VAL A 68 24.23 -24.40 12.70
N TYR A 69 23.34 -23.53 13.18
CA TYR A 69 23.64 -22.20 13.66
C TYR A 69 23.31 -22.10 15.15
N ASP A 70 24.14 -21.40 15.91
CA ASP A 70 23.87 -21.21 17.35
C ASP A 70 22.91 -20.03 17.55
N ILE A 71 23.05 -18.99 16.72
CA ILE A 71 22.19 -17.80 16.67
C ILE A 71 22.06 -17.36 15.21
N ILE A 72 20.95 -16.74 14.84
CA ILE A 72 20.80 -16.04 13.56
C ILE A 72 20.58 -14.55 13.80
N ILE A 73 21.27 -13.72 13.02
CA ILE A 73 21.08 -12.28 12.96
C ILE A 73 20.81 -11.91 11.50
N ALA A 74 19.54 -11.69 11.20
CA ALA A 74 19.01 -11.36 9.88
C ALA A 74 17.62 -10.74 10.02
N ASP A 75 17.02 -10.34 8.91
CA ASP A 75 15.65 -9.84 8.77
C ASP A 75 14.58 -10.93 8.94
N VAL A 76 14.64 -11.66 10.05
CA VAL A 76 13.71 -12.75 10.35
C VAL A 76 12.46 -12.22 11.04
N THR A 77 11.30 -12.37 10.39
CA THR A 77 10.01 -12.09 11.03
C THR A 77 9.63 -13.16 12.05
N VAL A 78 9.20 -12.71 13.23
CA VAL A 78 8.70 -13.55 14.32
C VAL A 78 7.28 -14.03 13.98
N THR A 79 7.12 -15.31 13.67
CA THR A 79 5.82 -15.95 13.41
C THR A 79 5.53 -17.05 14.43
N SER A 80 4.27 -17.45 14.59
CA SER A 80 3.91 -18.52 15.54
C SER A 80 4.62 -19.84 15.24
N PRO A 81 4.65 -20.36 13.99
CA PRO A 81 5.33 -21.63 13.70
C PRO A 81 6.84 -21.58 13.98
N ARG A 82 7.49 -20.43 13.81
CA ARG A 82 8.92 -20.28 14.13
C ARG A 82 9.18 -20.26 15.63
N ARG A 83 8.28 -19.65 16.42
CA ARG A 83 8.36 -19.61 17.89
C ARG A 83 8.22 -20.98 18.54
N GLU A 84 7.61 -21.96 17.86
CA GLU A 84 7.49 -23.33 18.36
C GLU A 84 8.81 -24.10 18.29
N ILE A 85 9.70 -23.75 17.35
CA ILE A 85 10.96 -24.47 17.10
C ILE A 85 12.20 -23.72 17.59
N VAL A 86 12.13 -22.39 17.75
CA VAL A 86 13.26 -21.57 18.23
C VAL A 86 12.81 -20.45 19.17
N GLY A 87 13.72 -20.02 20.05
CA GLY A 87 13.54 -18.84 20.88
C GLY A 87 13.86 -17.54 20.13
N PHE A 88 13.11 -16.47 20.42
CA PHE A 88 13.37 -15.13 19.90
C PHE A 88 13.65 -14.16 21.05
N SER A 89 14.53 -13.18 20.80
CA SER A 89 14.72 -12.02 21.68
C SER A 89 13.54 -11.05 21.58
N SER A 90 13.59 -9.98 22.38
CA SER A 90 12.81 -8.78 22.07
C SER A 90 13.12 -8.28 20.66
N PRO A 91 12.12 -7.79 19.90
CA PRO A 91 12.34 -7.19 18.60
C PRO A 91 13.31 -6.02 18.68
N ILE A 92 14.29 -6.00 17.77
CA ILE A 92 15.23 -4.87 17.60
C ILE A 92 14.70 -3.83 16.60
N TYR A 93 13.69 -4.20 15.81
CA TYR A 93 13.08 -3.35 14.78
C TYR A 93 11.60 -3.71 14.59
N ASP A 94 10.71 -2.75 14.78
CA ASP A 94 9.28 -2.92 14.52
C ASP A 94 8.94 -2.49 13.09
N ASN A 95 8.68 -3.48 12.22
CA ASN A 95 8.24 -3.20 10.86
C ASN A 95 6.72 -2.93 10.85
N SER A 96 6.34 -1.67 10.61
CA SER A 96 4.95 -1.31 10.35
C SER A 96 4.62 -1.57 8.89
N LEU A 97 3.57 -2.33 8.61
CA LEU A 97 3.09 -2.56 7.24
C LEU A 97 2.81 -1.21 6.57
N ARG A 98 3.47 -0.94 5.45
CA ARG A 98 3.34 0.30 4.69
C ARG A 98 3.01 -0.04 3.24
N THR A 99 1.98 0.60 2.71
CA THR A 99 1.73 0.60 1.26
C THR A 99 2.51 1.74 0.63
N VAL A 100 3.40 1.41 -0.29
CA VAL A 100 4.16 2.40 -1.06
C VAL A 100 3.48 2.53 -2.42
N VAL A 101 3.06 3.75 -2.76
CA VAL A 101 2.54 4.09 -4.09
C VAL A 101 3.52 5.01 -4.79
N ARG A 102 3.45 5.04 -6.14
CA ARG A 102 4.21 6.01 -6.93
C ARG A 102 3.93 7.41 -6.40
N GLN A 103 4.99 8.20 -6.18
CA GLN A 103 4.85 9.61 -5.89
C GLN A 103 4.04 10.27 -7.01
N ALA A 104 2.88 10.83 -6.66
CA ALA A 104 2.10 11.59 -7.62
C ALA A 104 2.92 12.82 -8.00
N ASN A 105 3.11 13.04 -9.30
CA ASN A 105 3.56 14.34 -9.77
C ASN A 105 2.43 15.31 -9.45
N ASP A 106 2.68 16.30 -8.60
CA ASP A 106 1.71 17.36 -8.31
C ASP A 106 1.42 18.10 -9.63
N PRO A 107 0.26 17.88 -10.27
CA PRO A 107 -0.09 18.66 -11.43
C PRO A 107 -0.43 20.04 -10.87
N GLY A 108 0.54 20.95 -10.87
CA GLY A 108 0.41 22.28 -10.27
C GLY A 108 -0.91 22.99 -10.62
N ILE A 109 -1.24 24.05 -9.89
CA ILE A 109 -2.56 24.72 -9.89
C ILE A 109 -3.18 24.80 -11.30
N ASP A 110 -4.19 23.96 -11.54
CA ASP A 110 -4.96 23.99 -12.78
C ASP A 110 -6.10 25.00 -12.63
N LEU A 111 -5.84 26.23 -13.09
CA LEU A 111 -6.81 27.34 -13.04
C LEU A 111 -8.13 27.00 -13.77
N LEU A 112 -8.11 26.03 -14.68
CA LEU A 112 -9.28 25.56 -15.42
C LEU A 112 -9.78 24.21 -14.91
N ALA A 113 -9.39 23.79 -13.69
CA ALA A 113 -9.92 22.58 -13.06
C ALA A 113 -11.46 22.57 -12.99
N PHE A 114 -12.08 23.75 -12.86
CA PHE A 114 -13.53 23.92 -12.91
C PHE A 114 -14.15 23.49 -14.27
N LEU A 115 -13.38 23.56 -15.37
CA LEU A 115 -13.84 23.13 -16.70
C LEU A 115 -13.62 21.64 -16.97
N LYS A 116 -12.87 20.91 -16.15
CA LYS A 116 -12.69 19.44 -16.27
C LYS A 116 -13.99 18.65 -16.36
N PRO A 117 -15.04 18.91 -15.54
CA PRO A 117 -16.31 18.22 -15.71
C PRO A 117 -16.97 18.44 -17.08
N PHE A 118 -16.75 19.59 -17.72
CA PHE A 118 -17.26 19.85 -19.08
C PHE A 118 -16.45 19.14 -20.17
N SER A 119 -15.14 18.97 -19.99
CA SER A 119 -14.31 18.20 -20.94
C SER A 119 -14.56 16.69 -20.84
N GLN A 120 -14.89 16.20 -19.64
CA GLN A 120 -15.27 14.81 -19.40
C GLN A 120 -16.53 14.39 -20.16
N ARG A 121 -17.46 15.31 -20.45
CA ARG A 121 -18.63 15.03 -21.30
C ARG A 121 -18.23 14.45 -22.67
N ARG A 122 -17.12 14.93 -23.25
CA ARG A 122 -16.62 14.44 -24.54
C ARG A 122 -16.11 12.99 -24.44
N LYS A 123 -15.74 12.51 -23.25
CA LYS A 123 -15.21 11.16 -23.01
C LYS A 123 -16.22 10.16 -22.46
N ASN A 124 -17.45 10.59 -22.12
CA ASN A 124 -18.49 9.70 -21.61
C ASN A 124 -19.15 8.93 -22.76
N GLU A 125 -18.90 7.63 -22.84
CA GLU A 125 -19.45 6.72 -23.87
C GLU A 125 -20.99 6.75 -23.90
N ASP A 126 -21.64 6.86 -22.73
CA ASP A 126 -23.12 6.94 -22.59
C ASP A 126 -23.73 8.20 -23.26
N LEU A 127 -22.93 9.24 -23.47
CA LEU A 127 -23.36 10.52 -24.03
C LEU A 127 -22.83 10.76 -25.45
N GLN A 128 -21.90 9.92 -25.94
CA GLN A 128 -21.36 10.02 -27.29
C GLN A 128 -22.43 9.56 -28.31
N ASN A 129 -22.52 10.27 -29.44
CA ASN A 129 -23.38 9.94 -30.59
C ASN A 129 -24.91 10.03 -30.40
N ARG A 130 -25.40 10.64 -29.32
CA ARG A 130 -26.84 10.95 -29.16
C ARG A 130 -27.17 12.35 -29.66
N SER A 131 -28.23 12.48 -30.47
CA SER A 131 -28.77 13.80 -30.87
C SER A 131 -29.12 14.65 -29.65
N ILE A 132 -28.92 15.97 -29.74
CA ILE A 132 -29.21 16.94 -28.67
C ILE A 132 -30.66 16.81 -28.19
N THR A 133 -31.60 16.54 -29.09
CA THR A 133 -33.01 16.33 -28.75
C THR A 133 -33.22 15.12 -27.84
N SER A 134 -32.52 14.01 -28.12
CA SER A 134 -32.56 12.80 -27.29
C SER A 134 -31.98 13.07 -25.89
N GLN A 135 -30.92 13.88 -25.79
CA GLN A 135 -30.32 14.24 -24.51
C GLN A 135 -31.24 15.15 -23.67
N LEU A 136 -31.95 16.08 -24.31
CA LEU A 136 -32.94 16.92 -23.64
C LEU A 136 -34.12 16.09 -23.14
N ILE A 137 -34.63 15.17 -23.95
CA ILE A 137 -35.72 14.27 -23.55
C ILE A 137 -35.28 13.39 -22.37
N MET A 138 -34.06 12.83 -22.40
CA MET A 138 -33.50 12.07 -21.29
C MET A 138 -33.33 12.92 -20.02
N SER A 139 -32.91 14.18 -20.17
CA SER A 139 -32.76 15.10 -19.03
C SER A 139 -34.12 15.47 -18.43
N ILE A 140 -35.14 15.70 -19.26
CA ILE A 140 -36.51 15.95 -18.82
C ILE A 140 -37.09 14.72 -18.13
N TRP A 141 -36.91 13.53 -18.73
CA TRP A 141 -37.33 12.26 -18.15
C TRP A 141 -36.64 11.99 -16.80
N TYR A 142 -35.34 12.30 -16.70
CA TYR A 142 -34.56 12.19 -15.47
C TYR A 142 -35.09 13.10 -14.36
N CYS A 143 -35.31 14.39 -14.67
CA CYS A 143 -35.86 15.35 -13.71
C CYS A 143 -37.26 14.92 -13.25
N PHE A 144 -38.09 14.45 -14.19
CA PHE A 144 -39.43 13.98 -13.87
C PHE A 144 -39.41 12.73 -12.97
N GLY A 145 -38.60 11.73 -13.30
CA GLY A 145 -38.46 10.51 -12.48
C GLY A 145 -37.97 10.80 -11.06
N ASN A 146 -36.94 11.64 -10.91
CA ASN A 146 -36.46 12.07 -9.58
C ASN A 146 -37.52 12.87 -8.81
N MET A 147 -38.36 13.65 -9.50
CA MET A 147 -39.42 14.44 -8.85
C MET A 147 -40.59 13.57 -8.36
N VAL A 148 -40.94 12.52 -9.09
CA VAL A 148 -42.07 11.63 -8.73
C VAL A 148 -41.61 10.49 -7.79
N GLY A 149 -40.32 10.40 -7.48
CA GLY A 149 -39.77 9.45 -6.50
C GLY A 149 -39.62 8.01 -7.02
N TYR A 150 -39.91 7.77 -8.30
CA TYR A 150 -39.54 6.53 -8.97
C TYR A 150 -38.06 6.63 -9.34
N GLY A 151 -37.21 5.95 -8.57
CA GLY A 151 -35.76 5.92 -8.80
C GLY A 151 -35.45 5.69 -10.29
N VAL A 152 -34.61 6.55 -10.85
CA VAL A 152 -34.25 6.49 -12.27
C VAL A 152 -33.09 5.51 -12.45
N GLU A 153 -33.14 4.68 -13.50
CA GLU A 153 -32.13 3.63 -13.82
C GLU A 153 -30.71 4.17 -14.06
N PHE A 154 -30.53 5.49 -14.12
CA PHE A 154 -29.25 6.16 -14.34
C PHE A 154 -28.72 6.80 -13.04
N ASP A 155 -27.72 6.17 -12.43
CA ASP A 155 -27.04 6.76 -11.29
C ASP A 155 -26.07 7.86 -11.72
N ALA A 156 -26.22 9.05 -11.10
CA ALA A 156 -25.26 10.13 -11.28
C ALA A 156 -23.90 9.73 -10.69
N ARG A 157 -22.94 9.38 -11.57
CA ARG A 157 -21.58 8.97 -11.15
C ARG A 157 -20.68 10.15 -10.79
N THR A 158 -20.97 11.35 -11.30
CA THR A 158 -20.15 12.55 -11.06
C THR A 158 -20.61 13.29 -9.80
N ALA A 159 -19.68 13.93 -9.09
CA ALA A 159 -19.98 14.72 -7.89
C ALA A 159 -21.01 15.82 -8.15
N GLY A 160 -20.91 16.51 -9.30
CA GLY A 160 -21.89 17.53 -9.69
C GLY A 160 -23.29 16.97 -9.97
N GLY A 161 -23.38 15.79 -10.60
CA GLY A 161 -24.68 15.12 -10.82
C GLY A 161 -25.33 14.66 -9.52
N ARG A 162 -24.54 14.22 -8.53
CA ARG A 162 -25.05 13.86 -7.19
C ARG A 162 -25.58 15.07 -6.41
N LEU A 163 -24.94 16.22 -6.54
CA LEU A 163 -25.45 17.46 -5.93
C LEU A 163 -26.76 17.91 -6.57
N LEU A 164 -26.85 17.85 -7.91
CA LEU A 164 -28.07 18.21 -8.63
C LEU A 164 -29.25 17.30 -8.24
N THR A 165 -29.03 15.99 -8.19
CA THR A 165 -30.04 15.02 -7.77
C THR A 165 -30.50 15.24 -6.34
N ALA A 166 -29.56 15.44 -5.40
CA ALA A 166 -29.90 15.76 -4.01
C ALA A 166 -30.77 17.02 -3.91
N GLY A 167 -30.43 18.08 -4.68
CA GLY A 167 -31.24 19.29 -4.76
C GLY A 167 -32.66 19.06 -5.30
N LEU A 168 -32.79 18.23 -6.35
CA LEU A 168 -34.09 17.86 -6.92
C LEU A 168 -34.94 17.02 -5.97
N TYR A 169 -34.34 16.11 -5.20
CA TYR A 169 -35.05 15.36 -4.15
C TYR A 169 -35.56 16.28 -3.02
N ILE A 170 -34.76 17.27 -2.61
CA ILE A 170 -35.20 18.25 -1.60
C ILE A 170 -36.38 19.06 -2.14
N LEU A 171 -36.31 19.51 -3.40
CA LEU A 171 -37.39 20.25 -4.03
C LEU A 171 -38.67 19.42 -4.14
N SER A 172 -38.58 18.16 -4.56
CA SER A 172 -39.74 17.28 -4.67
C SER A 172 -40.39 17.02 -3.32
N LEU A 173 -39.58 16.81 -2.27
CA LEU A 173 -40.09 16.69 -0.90
C LEU A 173 -40.85 17.94 -0.44
N ILE A 174 -40.34 19.15 -0.73
CA ILE A 174 -41.02 20.40 -0.39
C ILE A 174 -42.37 20.50 -1.10
N ILE A 175 -42.42 20.16 -2.40
CA ILE A 175 -43.66 20.22 -3.20
C ILE A 175 -44.70 19.24 -2.66
N VAL A 176 -44.31 17.98 -2.42
CA VAL A 176 -45.21 16.96 -1.87
C VAL A 176 -45.70 17.37 -0.48
N ALA A 177 -44.80 17.82 0.40
CA ALA A 177 -45.17 18.27 1.74
C ALA A 177 -46.10 19.49 1.73
N SER A 178 -45.91 20.43 0.80
CA SER A 178 -46.79 21.59 0.65
C SER A 178 -48.17 21.20 0.13
N TYR A 179 -48.24 20.22 -0.78
CA TYR A 179 -49.50 19.71 -1.29
C TYR A 179 -50.28 18.94 -0.21
N THR A 180 -49.61 18.07 0.56
CA THR A 180 -50.26 17.33 1.64
C THR A 180 -50.61 18.20 2.84
N ALA A 181 -49.95 19.33 3.06
CA ALA A 181 -50.30 20.28 4.11
C ALA A 181 -51.52 21.15 3.77
N ASN A 182 -51.86 21.29 2.49
CA ASN A 182 -52.99 22.09 2.01
C ASN A 182 -54.24 21.24 1.67
N LEU A 183 -54.18 19.94 1.93
CA LEU A 183 -55.23 18.96 1.69
C LEU A 183 -55.80 18.46 3.02
#